data_AF-A0A1H9CDN4-F1
#
_entry.id   AF-A0A1H9CDN4-F1
#
_cell.length_a   1.000
_cell.length_b   1.000
_cell.length_c   1.000
_cell.angle_alpha   90.00
_cell.angle_beta   90.00
_cell.angle_gamma   90.00
#
_symmetry.space_group_name_H-M   'P 1'
#
loop_
_entity.id
_entity.type
_entity.pdbx_description
1 polymer ?
#
loop_
_entity_poly.entity_id
_entity_poly.type
_entity_poly.pdbx_seq_one_letter_code
_entity_poly.pdbx_strand_id
1 'polypeptide(L)'
;MDDNKGNQIFRKKTMERIASPEQLSDYLRVTNPGIWAILTAIILLLAGIFVWASVGVLETKTAAKAIVQGGRAEIVITGTDSVEIKTGMKLRVVSDDYIISEVENDEYGRSVAYSDVTLPDGTYEAVVVTEEIHPISFLFESR
;
A
#
# COMPACT_ATOMS: atom_id res chain seq x y z
N MET A 1 -9.78 44.46 78.98
CA MET A 1 -9.46 45.17 77.74
C MET A 1 -8.31 44.43 77.08
N ASP A 2 -8.67 43.41 76.30
CA ASP A 2 -8.65 43.47 74.83
C ASP A 2 -7.21 43.29 74.33
N ASP A 3 -6.75 42.06 74.19
CA ASP A 3 -6.97 41.18 73.03
C ASP A 3 -6.09 41.53 71.82
N ASN A 4 -5.48 40.47 71.31
CA ASN A 4 -5.19 40.25 69.89
C ASN A 4 -3.94 40.93 69.28
N LYS A 5 -2.76 40.33 69.49
CA LYS A 5 -1.67 40.33 68.48
C LYS A 5 -0.84 39.03 68.41
N GLY A 6 -1.31 37.93 69.00
CA GLY A 6 -0.62 36.63 68.91
C GLY A 6 -1.02 35.77 67.70
N ASN A 7 -2.14 36.10 67.06
CA ASN A 7 -2.77 35.29 66.00
C ASN A 7 -2.04 35.33 64.63
N GLN A 8 -0.83 35.91 64.59
CA GLN A 8 -0.04 36.07 63.37
C GLN A 8 1.14 35.10 63.25
N ILE A 9 1.47 34.35 64.31
CA ILE A 9 2.72 33.57 64.36
C ILE A 9 2.53 32.05 64.18
N PHE A 10 1.30 31.54 64.30
CA PHE A 10 1.00 30.12 64.03
C PHE A 10 0.38 29.88 62.65
N ARG A 11 0.06 30.95 61.91
CA ARG A 11 -0.42 30.87 60.51
C ARG A 11 0.70 31.11 59.51
N LYS A 12 1.91 30.60 59.77
CA LYS A 12 3.04 30.73 58.83
C LYS A 12 3.88 29.47 58.62
N LYS A 13 3.60 28.35 59.29
CA LYS A 13 4.43 27.13 59.11
C LYS A 13 3.70 25.85 58.74
N THR A 14 2.37 25.83 58.74
CA THR A 14 1.61 24.64 58.29
C THR A 14 0.93 24.84 56.95
N MET A 15 0.90 26.09 56.44
CA MET A 15 0.35 26.45 55.14
C MET A 15 1.45 26.72 54.10
N GLU A 16 2.55 25.98 54.19
CA GLU A 16 3.61 25.95 53.15
C GLU A 16 3.87 24.53 52.68
N ARG A 17 2.92 23.61 52.96
CA ARG A 17 2.78 22.32 52.29
C ARG A 17 1.63 22.34 51.28
N ILE A 18 1.34 23.51 50.75
CA ILE A 18 0.61 23.68 49.50
C ILE A 18 1.67 23.92 48.45
N ALA A 19 1.56 23.17 47.36
CA ALA A 19 2.49 23.16 46.25
C ALA A 19 3.78 22.35 46.52
N SER A 20 3.67 21.02 46.47
CA SER A 20 4.58 20.30 45.56
C SER A 20 3.88 20.19 44.20
N PRO A 21 3.97 21.20 43.31
CA PRO A 21 3.66 21.01 41.91
C PRO A 21 4.95 20.78 41.11
N GLU A 22 6.09 20.46 41.74
CA GLU A 22 7.38 20.26 41.05
C GLU A 22 7.48 18.90 40.33
N GLN A 23 6.36 18.21 40.15
CA GLN A 23 6.33 16.93 39.44
C GLN A 23 5.13 16.80 38.49
N LEU A 24 4.25 17.82 38.38
CA LEU A 24 3.30 17.89 37.26
C LEU A 24 3.81 18.78 36.12
N SER A 25 4.61 19.79 36.45
CA SER A 25 5.24 20.66 35.45
C SER A 25 6.33 19.95 34.65
N ASP A 26 6.93 18.86 35.14
CA ASP A 26 7.95 18.09 34.41
C ASP A 26 7.34 17.08 33.39
N TYR A 27 6.03 16.90 33.39
CA TYR A 27 5.33 16.18 32.31
C TYR A 27 4.80 17.13 31.22
N LEU A 28 4.68 18.43 31.54
CA LEU A 28 4.31 19.51 30.60
C LEU A 28 5.51 20.29 30.05
N ARG A 29 6.65 20.22 30.73
CA ARG A 29 7.98 20.56 30.25
C ARG A 29 8.66 19.21 30.13
N VAL A 30 8.46 18.45 29.07
CA VAL A 30 9.12 18.71 27.82
C VAL A 30 8.43 17.79 26.81
N THR A 31 7.53 18.32 25.98
CA THR A 31 7.49 17.84 24.60
C THR A 31 8.88 18.15 24.06
N ASN A 32 9.79 17.17 24.17
CA ASN A 32 11.17 17.34 23.75
C ASN A 32 11.14 17.74 22.29
N PRO A 33 11.77 18.85 21.87
CA PRO A 33 11.82 19.19 20.45
C PRO A 33 12.29 17.99 19.61
N GLY A 34 13.10 17.10 20.19
CA GLY A 34 13.44 15.80 19.60
C GLY A 34 12.26 14.83 19.39
N ILE A 35 11.32 14.71 20.33
CA ILE A 35 10.11 13.87 20.16
C ILE A 35 9.23 14.42 19.04
N TRP A 36 9.10 15.75 18.92
CA TRP A 36 8.32 16.36 17.85
C TRP A 36 8.99 16.18 16.47
N ALA A 37 10.32 16.24 16.41
CA ALA A 37 11.08 15.92 15.20
C ALA A 37 10.92 14.44 14.79
N ILE A 38 11.01 13.50 15.74
CA ILE A 38 10.79 12.07 15.50
C ILE A 38 9.34 11.81 15.06
N LEU A 39 8.34 12.42 15.73
CA LEU A 39 6.94 12.31 15.35
C LEU A 39 6.71 12.81 13.92
N THR A 40 7.31 13.94 13.56
CA THR A 40 7.26 14.50 12.22
C THR A 40 7.89 13.55 11.20
N ALA A 41 9.05 12.96 11.51
CA ALA A 41 9.70 11.98 10.64
C ALA A 41 8.83 10.74 10.42
N ILE A 42 8.16 10.25 11.47
CA ILE A 42 7.21 9.13 11.37
C ILE A 42 5.99 9.51 10.52
N ILE A 43 5.40 10.69 10.74
CA ILE A 43 4.26 11.17 9.96
C ILE A 43 4.63 11.30 8.47
N LEU A 44 5.80 11.87 8.16
CA LEU A 44 6.30 11.99 6.79
C LEU A 44 6.56 10.63 6.16
N LEU A 45 7.15 9.70 6.91
CA LEU A 45 7.37 8.33 6.45
C LEU A 45 6.05 7.62 6.17
N LEU A 46 5.08 7.72 7.07
CA LEU A 46 3.74 7.15 6.89
C LEU A 46 3.04 7.77 5.68
N ALA A 47 3.04 9.10 5.57
CA ALA A 47 2.46 9.79 4.43
C ALA A 47 3.12 9.35 3.11
N GLY A 48 4.45 9.20 3.09
CA GLY A 48 5.18 8.67 1.94
C GLY A 48 4.75 7.25 1.58
N ILE A 49 4.62 6.36 2.56
CA ILE A 49 4.12 4.99 2.35
C ILE A 49 2.66 5.01 1.87
N PHE A 50 1.79 5.85 2.42
CA PHE A 50 0.39 5.95 1.99
C PHE A 50 0.27 6.46 0.55
N VAL A 51 1.01 7.50 0.20
CA VAL A 51 1.05 8.03 -1.17
C VAL A 51 1.63 6.98 -2.12
N TRP A 52 2.73 6.34 -1.75
CA TRP A 52 3.35 5.29 -2.56
C TRP A 52 2.46 4.05 -2.68
N ALA A 53 1.74 3.65 -1.63
CA ALA A 53 0.83 2.51 -1.66
C ALA A 53 -0.46 2.79 -2.43
N SER A 54 -0.92 4.04 -2.44
CA SER A 54 -2.07 4.47 -3.23
C SER A 54 -1.76 4.59 -4.72
N VAL A 55 -0.50 4.93 -5.07
CA VAL A 55 -0.09 5.17 -6.47
C VAL A 55 0.65 3.97 -7.06
N GLY A 56 1.32 3.17 -6.22
CA GLY A 56 2.06 1.99 -6.62
C GLY A 56 1.12 0.90 -7.09
N VAL A 57 1.37 0.37 -8.28
CA VAL A 57 0.73 -0.83 -8.79
C VAL A 57 1.84 -1.81 -9.12
N LEU A 58 1.81 -2.97 -8.47
CA LEU A 58 2.72 -4.07 -8.76
C LEU A 58 2.00 -5.01 -9.72
N GLU A 59 2.34 -4.89 -11.00
CA GLU A 59 1.87 -5.81 -12.05
C GLU A 59 2.80 -7.03 -12.12
N THR A 60 2.28 -8.22 -11.86
CA THR A 60 2.97 -9.48 -12.17
C THR A 60 2.77 -9.76 -13.67
N LYS A 61 3.87 -9.87 -14.40
CA LYS A 61 3.90 -9.97 -15.86
C LYS A 61 4.52 -11.28 -16.29
N THR A 62 3.82 -12.03 -17.13
CA THR A 62 4.33 -13.27 -17.72
C THR A 62 4.54 -13.09 -19.21
N ALA A 63 5.74 -13.45 -19.68
CA ALA A 63 6.08 -13.40 -21.10
C ALA A 63 5.29 -14.45 -21.89
N ALA A 64 4.65 -13.99 -22.95
CA ALA A 64 3.86 -14.82 -23.85
C ALA A 64 4.13 -14.43 -25.31
N LYS A 65 3.69 -15.30 -26.20
CA LYS A 65 3.74 -15.07 -27.64
C LYS A 65 2.31 -14.98 -28.14
N ALA A 66 1.98 -13.90 -28.84
CA ALA A 66 0.68 -13.72 -29.46
C ALA A 66 0.79 -13.97 -30.96
N ILE A 67 -0.01 -14.89 -31.48
CA ILE A 67 -0.13 -15.17 -32.91
C ILE A 67 -1.49 -14.64 -33.34
N VAL A 68 -1.51 -13.61 -34.17
CA VAL A 68 -2.73 -12.98 -34.67
C VAL A 68 -3.09 -13.58 -36.02
N GLN A 69 -4.31 -14.09 -36.14
CA GLN A 69 -4.90 -14.58 -37.38
C GLN A 69 -6.37 -14.15 -37.48
N GLY A 70 -6.72 -13.40 -38.52
CA GLY A 70 -8.10 -13.01 -38.79
C GLY A 70 -8.73 -12.12 -37.71
N GLY A 71 -7.92 -11.31 -37.02
CA GLY A 71 -8.38 -10.43 -35.93
C GLY A 71 -8.53 -11.13 -34.57
N ARG A 72 -8.08 -12.39 -34.45
CA ARG A 72 -8.00 -13.10 -33.18
C ARG A 72 -6.54 -13.38 -32.84
N ALA A 73 -6.13 -13.02 -31.64
CA ALA A 73 -4.84 -13.38 -31.07
C ALA A 73 -4.96 -14.70 -30.31
N GLU A 74 -4.11 -15.65 -30.65
CA GLU A 74 -3.82 -16.85 -29.88
C GLU A 74 -2.58 -16.59 -29.02
N ILE A 75 -2.69 -16.79 -27.71
CA ILE A 75 -1.66 -16.44 -26.72
C ILE A 75 -1.11 -17.73 -26.12
N VAL A 76 0.20 -17.94 -26.33
CA VAL A 76 0.94 -19.09 -25.82
C VAL A 76 1.97 -18.61 -24.81
N ILE A 77 1.90 -19.10 -23.57
CA ILE A 77 2.90 -18.79 -22.55
C ILE A 77 4.25 -19.35 -22.99
N THR A 78 5.27 -18.50 -22.99
CA THR A 78 6.66 -18.89 -23.26
C THR A 78 7.51 -18.83 -21.98
N GLY A 79 6.99 -18.23 -20.90
CA GLY A 79 7.61 -18.22 -19.59
C GLY A 79 7.68 -19.60 -18.92
N THR A 80 8.64 -19.76 -18.02
CA THR A 80 8.81 -20.96 -17.18
C THR A 80 7.81 -20.99 -16.01
N ASP A 81 7.10 -19.89 -15.79
CA ASP A 81 6.16 -19.76 -14.68
C ASP A 81 4.87 -20.52 -15.00
N SER A 82 4.53 -21.48 -14.15
CA SER A 82 3.28 -22.23 -14.19
C SER A 82 2.12 -21.32 -13.78
N VAL A 83 1.77 -20.34 -14.61
CA VAL A 83 0.68 -19.43 -14.34
C VAL A 83 -0.59 -19.93 -15.02
N GLU A 84 -1.63 -20.11 -14.22
CA GLU A 84 -2.97 -20.44 -14.70
C GLU A 84 -3.58 -19.20 -15.36
N ILE A 85 -3.78 -19.23 -16.68
CA ILE A 85 -4.44 -18.13 -17.39
C ILE A 85 -5.94 -18.19 -17.15
N LYS A 86 -6.55 -17.03 -16.89
CA LYS A 86 -8.00 -16.89 -16.72
C LYS A 86 -8.55 -15.85 -17.69
N THR A 87 -9.82 -16.03 -18.06
CA THR A 87 -10.55 -15.01 -18.80
C THR A 87 -10.63 -13.72 -17.98
N GLY A 88 -10.56 -12.58 -18.66
CA GLY A 88 -10.52 -11.26 -18.01
C GLY A 88 -9.13 -10.74 -17.66
N MET A 89 -8.07 -11.55 -17.79
CA MET A 89 -6.68 -11.06 -17.64
C MET A 89 -6.33 -10.05 -18.74
N LYS A 90 -5.51 -9.04 -18.39
CA LYS A 90 -5.03 -8.03 -19.35
C LYS A 90 -3.88 -8.61 -20.17
N LEU A 91 -4.00 -8.49 -21.48
CA LEU A 91 -3.01 -8.88 -22.46
C LEU A 91 -2.41 -7.62 -23.09
N ARG A 92 -1.13 -7.38 -22.88
CA ARG A 92 -0.41 -6.27 -23.52
C ARG A 92 0.33 -6.80 -24.73
N VAL A 93 -0.05 -6.36 -25.93
CA VAL A 93 0.58 -6.73 -27.20
C VAL A 93 1.09 -5.47 -27.87
N VAL A 94 2.41 -5.41 -28.14
CA VAL A 94 3.09 -4.24 -28.73
C VAL A 94 2.93 -2.95 -27.89
N SER A 95 1.82 -2.24 -28.04
CA SER A 95 1.50 -0.99 -27.33
C SER A 95 0.03 -0.89 -26.92
N ASP A 96 -0.77 -1.89 -27.26
CA ASP A 96 -2.20 -1.92 -26.97
C ASP A 96 -2.50 -2.96 -25.88
N ASP A 97 -3.47 -2.61 -25.04
CA ASP A 97 -3.98 -3.46 -23.98
C ASP A 97 -5.31 -4.08 -24.42
N TYR A 98 -5.35 -5.40 -24.39
CA TYR A 98 -6.51 -6.23 -24.71
C TYR A 98 -6.92 -7.06 -23.50
N ILE A 99 -8.09 -7.69 -23.57
CA ILE A 99 -8.58 -8.59 -22.51
C ILE A 99 -8.67 -9.99 -23.09
N ILE A 100 -8.22 -10.98 -22.31
CA ILE A 100 -8.36 -12.39 -22.67
C ILE A 100 -9.86 -12.75 -22.60
N SER A 101 -10.43 -13.07 -23.76
CA SER A 101 -11.84 -13.41 -23.93
C SER A 101 -12.12 -14.87 -23.59
N GLU A 102 -11.19 -15.76 -23.91
CA GLU A 102 -11.36 -17.21 -23.81
C GLU A 102 -10.04 -17.88 -23.42
N VAL A 103 -10.12 -18.97 -22.68
CA VAL A 103 -8.96 -19.81 -22.34
C VAL A 103 -9.37 -21.27 -22.57
N GLU A 104 -8.58 -21.97 -23.37
CA GLU A 104 -8.74 -23.38 -23.69
C GLU A 104 -7.48 -24.13 -23.26
N ASN A 105 -7.60 -25.42 -22.97
CA ASN A 105 -6.42 -26.27 -22.77
C ASN A 105 -6.23 -27.14 -24.01
N ASP A 106 -5.03 -27.09 -24.59
CA ASP A 106 -4.71 -27.92 -25.74
C ASP A 106 -4.61 -29.41 -25.38
N GLU A 107 -4.44 -30.26 -26.39
CA GLU A 107 -4.31 -31.72 -26.23
C GLU A 107 -3.10 -32.15 -25.38
N TYR A 108 -2.18 -31.23 -25.10
CA TYR A 108 -0.99 -31.43 -24.27
C TYR A 108 -1.16 -30.88 -22.84
N GLY A 109 -2.34 -30.38 -22.50
CA GLY A 109 -2.65 -29.80 -21.20
C GLY A 109 -2.06 -28.41 -20.97
N ARG A 110 -1.67 -27.69 -22.04
CA ARG A 110 -1.19 -26.30 -21.96
C ARG A 110 -2.38 -25.37 -22.13
N SER A 111 -2.48 -24.36 -21.26
CA SER A 111 -3.50 -23.32 -21.37
C SER A 111 -3.14 -22.36 -22.50
N VAL A 112 -3.98 -22.30 -23.53
CA VAL A 112 -3.92 -21.37 -24.65
C VAL A 112 -5.05 -20.36 -24.47
N ALA A 113 -4.71 -19.08 -24.48
CA ALA A 113 -5.67 -18.00 -24.36
C ALA A 113 -6.01 -17.39 -25.72
N TYR A 114 -7.20 -16.83 -25.85
CA TYR A 114 -7.63 -16.09 -27.03
C TYR A 114 -8.12 -14.70 -26.65
N SER A 115 -7.79 -13.72 -27.50
CA SER A 115 -8.24 -12.34 -27.37
C SER A 115 -8.59 -11.76 -28.73
N ASP A 116 -9.65 -10.98 -28.81
CA ASP A 116 -10.01 -10.27 -30.03
C ASP A 116 -9.14 -9.01 -30.15
N VAL A 117 -8.35 -8.93 -31.22
CA VAL A 117 -7.36 -7.86 -31.42
C VAL A 117 -7.57 -7.19 -32.76
N THR A 118 -7.32 -5.89 -32.83
CA THR A 118 -7.34 -5.13 -34.09
C THR A 118 -5.92 -4.99 -34.64
N LEU A 119 -5.21 -6.10 -34.73
CA LEU A 119 -3.83 -6.17 -35.23
C LEU A 119 -3.80 -6.95 -36.55
N PRO A 120 -2.89 -6.61 -37.48
CA PRO A 120 -2.71 -7.40 -38.69
C PRO A 120 -2.09 -8.75 -38.35
N ASP A 121 -2.38 -9.75 -39.20
CA ASP A 121 -1.90 -11.11 -39.04
C ASP A 121 -0.37 -11.14 -38.91
N GLY A 122 0.09 -11.84 -37.88
CA GLY A 122 1.50 -11.79 -37.51
C GLY A 122 1.77 -12.42 -36.16
N THR A 123 3.06 -12.53 -35.84
CA THR A 123 3.53 -12.99 -34.54
C THR A 123 4.10 -11.81 -33.78
N TYR A 124 3.63 -11.62 -32.56
CA TYR A 124 4.01 -10.52 -31.68
C TYR A 124 4.48 -11.04 -30.33
N GLU A 125 5.39 -10.30 -29.73
CA GLU A 125 5.69 -10.46 -28.31
C GLU A 125 4.54 -9.89 -27.49
N ALA A 126 4.10 -10.66 -26.51
CA ALA A 126 2.99 -10.31 -25.65
C ALA A 126 3.35 -10.51 -24.19
N VAL A 127 2.68 -9.76 -23.34
CA VAL A 127 2.82 -9.86 -21.89
C VAL A 127 1.44 -10.00 -21.30
N VAL A 128 1.21 -11.08 -20.56
CA VAL A 128 -0.02 -11.26 -19.80
C VAL A 128 0.21 -10.69 -18.41
N VAL A 129 -0.66 -9.76 -18.00
CA VAL A 129 -0.69 -9.27 -16.62
C VAL A 129 -1.58 -10.22 -15.83
N THR A 130 -0.95 -11.05 -15.01
CA THR A 130 -1.61 -12.15 -14.31
C THR A 130 -2.12 -11.72 -12.93
N GLU A 131 -1.44 -10.75 -12.33
CA GLU A 131 -1.84 -10.17 -11.04
C GLU A 131 -1.57 -8.67 -11.05
N GLU A 132 -2.49 -7.91 -10.45
CA GLU A 132 -2.37 -6.48 -10.23
C GLU A 132 -2.54 -6.24 -8.72
N ILE A 133 -1.42 -6.03 -8.03
CA ILE A 133 -1.41 -5.86 -6.58
C ILE A 133 -1.24 -4.37 -6.27
N HIS A 134 -2.27 -3.80 -5.64
CA HIS A 134 -2.18 -2.48 -5.02
C HIS A 134 -1.66 -2.64 -3.59
N PRO A 135 -0.48 -2.09 -3.24
CA PRO A 135 0.09 -2.28 -1.90
C PRO A 135 -0.83 -1.82 -0.75
N ILE A 136 -1.78 -0.91 -1.02
CA ILE A 136 -2.76 -0.46 -0.04
C ILE A 136 -3.79 -1.54 0.35
N SER A 137 -4.07 -2.52 -0.53
CA SER A 137 -5.01 -3.61 -0.20
C SER A 137 -4.48 -4.49 0.93
N PHE A 138 -3.16 -4.70 1.03
CA PHE A 138 -2.54 -5.46 2.13
C PHE A 138 -2.84 -4.90 3.54
N LEU A 139 -3.15 -3.60 3.66
CA LEU A 139 -3.52 -3.00 4.95
C LEU A 139 -4.97 -3.28 5.34
N PHE A 140 -5.83 -3.64 4.38
CA PHE A 140 -7.26 -3.88 4.59
C PHE A 140 -7.64 -5.36 4.52
N GLU A 141 -6.83 -6.18 3.86
CA GLU A 141 -7.04 -7.63 3.70
C GLU A 141 -6.69 -8.45 4.96
N SER A 142 -6.15 -7.83 6.02
CA SER A 142 -5.64 -8.55 7.21
C SER A 142 -6.72 -9.00 8.21
N ARG A 143 -7.89 -9.45 7.76
CA ARG A 143 -9.01 -9.86 8.64
C ARG A 143 -9.50 -11.28 8.41
#